data_AF-A0A1D6NU08-F1
#
_entry.id   AF-A0A1D6NU08-F1
#
_cell.length_a   1.000
_cell.length_b   1.000
_cell.length_c   1.000
_cell.angle_alpha   90.00
_cell.angle_beta   90.00
_cell.angle_gamma   90.00
#
_symmetry.space_group_name_H-M   'P 1'
#
loop_
_entity.id
_entity.type
_entity.pdbx_description
1 polymer ?
#
loop_
_entity_poly.entity_id
_entity_poly.type
_entity_poly.pdbx_seq_one_letter_code
_entity_poly.pdbx_strand_id
1 'polypeptide(L)'
;MPSPSPAPPPVLPISEHEDEIVAAVDANPVVVVIGETGSGKSTQLSQILHRRGYTRRGAIAVTQPRRVAAVSVSRRVAQELGVPLGDEVGYAIRFEDRTSERTCIKYLTDGILLRESLSNPELKQYSVIILDEAHERSLNTDILLGLMKRLIKDRASDLKVLITSATLDGLKVSKFFSGCPVLNIPGTLFPVEKFYSTDRPTNYIESSLRTAIDIHAKEPPGDVLIFMTGKDDIDKMVSKLEERIRNLEEGSCIDALVLPLHGSLPPELQVRVFAPAPPNCRRFIVATNVAETSLTVDGVVFVIDCGYVKQRQYNPSSGMYSLDVVQISRVQADQRAGRAGRTRPGKCYRLYPISIYQNEFLEATVPEIQRSSLAGSVLYLKSLNLPDINILKFDFLDPPSRTRRRATYHYIKRRNKQGLK
;
A
#
# COMPACT_ATOMS: atom_id res chain seq x y z
N MET A 1 -33.43 -7.45 -26.35
CA MET A 1 -32.06 -7.88 -26.73
C MET A 1 -31.36 -8.35 -25.47
N PRO A 2 -30.73 -9.55 -25.46
CA PRO A 2 -29.93 -9.96 -24.31
C PRO A 2 -28.78 -8.96 -24.11
N SER A 3 -28.58 -8.55 -22.86
CA SER A 3 -27.45 -7.69 -22.48
C SER A 3 -26.14 -8.34 -22.96
N PRO A 4 -25.19 -7.58 -23.53
CA PRO A 4 -23.92 -8.14 -23.95
C PRO A 4 -23.27 -8.85 -22.75
N SER A 5 -22.85 -10.09 -22.96
CA SER A 5 -22.03 -10.82 -21.99
C SER A 5 -20.82 -9.95 -21.63
N PRO A 6 -20.49 -9.77 -20.34
CA PRO A 6 -19.32 -8.99 -19.95
C PRO A 6 -18.10 -9.59 -20.65
N ALA A 7 -17.25 -8.71 -21.21
CA ALA A 7 -15.99 -9.13 -21.82
C ALA A 7 -15.19 -9.97 -20.81
N PRO A 8 -14.48 -11.02 -21.25
CA PRO A 8 -13.61 -11.78 -20.36
C PRO A 8 -12.63 -10.82 -19.67
N PRO A 9 -12.35 -11.00 -18.37
CA PRO A 9 -11.45 -10.12 -17.66
C PRO A 9 -10.09 -10.09 -18.37
N PRO A 10 -9.45 -8.92 -18.47
CA PRO A 10 -8.15 -8.80 -19.13
C PRO A 10 -7.14 -9.72 -18.43
N VAL A 11 -6.34 -10.43 -19.22
CA VAL A 11 -5.22 -11.25 -18.70
C VAL A 11 -4.27 -10.31 -17.98
N LEU A 12 -4.06 -10.53 -16.69
CA LEU A 12 -3.15 -9.72 -15.89
C LEU A 12 -1.70 -10.17 -16.15
N PRO A 13 -0.72 -9.25 -16.16
CA PRO A 13 0.68 -9.59 -16.48
C PRO A 13 1.25 -10.75 -15.66
N ILE A 14 0.88 -10.83 -14.39
CA ILE A 14 1.34 -11.90 -13.50
C ILE A 14 0.88 -13.30 -13.92
N SER A 15 -0.22 -13.41 -14.67
CA SER A 15 -0.75 -14.69 -15.15
C SER A 15 0.17 -15.33 -16.19
N GLU A 16 0.92 -14.52 -16.97
CA GLU A 16 1.89 -15.01 -17.95
C GLU A 16 3.15 -15.60 -17.30
N HIS A 17 3.42 -15.21 -16.06
CA HIS A 17 4.56 -15.66 -15.27
C HIS A 17 4.19 -16.71 -14.22
N GLU A 18 3.00 -17.33 -14.32
CA GLU A 18 2.51 -18.28 -13.31
C GLU A 18 3.51 -19.42 -13.06
N ASP A 19 3.98 -20.08 -14.13
CA ASP A 19 4.87 -21.23 -14.00
C ASP A 19 6.25 -20.84 -13.45
N GLU A 20 6.76 -19.66 -13.81
CA GLU A 20 8.02 -19.12 -13.28
C GLU A 20 7.91 -18.85 -11.77
N ILE A 21 6.81 -18.22 -11.34
CA ILE A 21 6.52 -17.95 -9.93
C ILE A 21 6.44 -19.26 -9.15
N VAL A 22 5.68 -20.23 -9.64
CA VAL A 22 5.48 -21.52 -8.96
C VAL A 22 6.79 -22.28 -8.87
N ALA A 23 7.58 -22.35 -9.94
CA ALA A 23 8.89 -22.99 -9.92
C ALA A 23 9.84 -22.35 -8.89
N ALA A 24 9.86 -21.01 -8.80
CA ALA A 24 10.66 -20.31 -7.80
C ALA A 24 10.19 -20.60 -6.37
N VAL A 25 8.88 -20.60 -6.12
CA VAL A 25 8.29 -20.87 -4.80
C VAL A 25 8.49 -22.33 -4.39
N ASP A 26 8.42 -23.27 -5.33
CA ASP A 26 8.70 -24.69 -5.05
C ASP A 26 10.15 -24.87 -4.60
N ALA A 27 11.10 -24.28 -5.34
CA ALA A 27 12.53 -24.43 -5.13
C ALA A 27 13.07 -23.63 -3.93
N ASN A 28 12.39 -22.59 -3.47
CA ASN A 28 12.92 -21.66 -2.46
C ASN A 28 11.94 -21.46 -1.30
N PRO A 29 12.42 -21.34 -0.05
CA PRO A 29 11.55 -21.00 1.09
C PRO A 29 11.09 -19.54 1.07
N VAL A 30 11.87 -18.65 0.43
CA VAL A 30 11.56 -17.22 0.30
C VAL A 30 11.70 -16.80 -1.16
N VAL A 31 10.76 -16.01 -1.66
CA VAL A 31 10.82 -15.40 -3.00
C VAL A 31 10.42 -13.93 -2.91
N VAL A 32 11.16 -13.05 -3.56
CA VAL A 32 10.76 -11.66 -3.75
C VAL A 32 10.10 -11.50 -5.11
N VAL A 33 8.92 -10.91 -5.14
CA VAL A 33 8.19 -10.63 -6.39
C VAL A 33 8.02 -9.12 -6.53
N ILE A 34 8.77 -8.53 -7.45
CA ILE A 34 8.65 -7.13 -7.82
C ILE A 34 7.70 -7.04 -9.01
N GLY A 35 6.81 -6.06 -8.99
CA GLY A 35 6.04 -5.71 -10.17
C GLY A 35 5.24 -4.45 -9.91
N GLU A 36 4.91 -3.68 -10.94
CA GLU A 36 4.20 -2.42 -10.77
C GLU A 36 2.78 -2.63 -10.23
N THR A 37 2.18 -1.61 -9.62
CA THR A 37 0.78 -1.73 -9.19
C THR A 37 -0.12 -1.85 -10.42
N GLY A 38 -1.03 -2.82 -10.40
CA GLY A 38 -1.85 -3.19 -11.56
C GLY A 38 -1.40 -4.48 -12.23
N SER A 39 -0.19 -5.00 -11.93
CA SER A 39 0.28 -6.27 -12.47
C SER A 39 -0.47 -7.52 -11.97
N GLY A 40 -1.29 -7.36 -10.92
CA GLY A 40 -2.09 -8.44 -10.34
C GLY A 40 -1.48 -9.15 -9.12
N LYS A 41 -0.37 -8.67 -8.55
CA LYS A 41 0.30 -9.30 -7.37
C LYS A 41 -0.67 -9.63 -6.23
N SER A 42 -1.39 -8.63 -5.73
CA SER A 42 -2.26 -8.76 -4.55
C SER A 42 -3.47 -9.67 -4.78
N THR A 43 -3.95 -9.75 -6.04
CA THR A 43 -5.14 -10.54 -6.39
C THR A 43 -4.77 -11.94 -6.85
N GLN A 44 -3.75 -12.11 -7.70
CA GLN A 44 -3.49 -13.39 -8.38
C GLN A 44 -2.52 -14.31 -7.64
N LEU A 45 -1.52 -13.81 -6.90
CA LEU A 45 -0.51 -14.69 -6.28
C LEU A 45 -1.11 -15.73 -5.34
N SER A 46 -2.03 -15.30 -4.47
CA SER A 46 -2.73 -16.20 -3.56
C SER A 46 -3.57 -17.25 -4.31
N GLN A 47 -4.24 -16.85 -5.40
CA GLN A 47 -5.04 -17.73 -6.24
C GLN A 47 -4.18 -18.74 -6.99
N ILE A 48 -3.05 -18.31 -7.55
CA ILE A 48 -2.06 -19.18 -8.21
C ILE A 48 -1.61 -20.28 -7.24
N LEU A 49 -1.14 -19.87 -6.05
CA LEU A 49 -0.65 -20.82 -5.05
C LEU A 49 -1.75 -21.73 -4.51
N HIS A 50 -2.96 -21.20 -4.35
CA HIS A 50 -4.14 -22.00 -4.00
C HIS A 50 -4.43 -23.10 -5.05
N ARG A 51 -4.48 -22.75 -6.34
CA ARG A 51 -4.69 -23.71 -7.45
C ARG A 51 -3.59 -24.78 -7.50
N ARG A 52 -2.35 -24.42 -7.18
CA ARG A 52 -1.20 -25.34 -7.11
C ARG A 52 -1.18 -26.20 -5.84
N GLY A 53 -2.19 -26.09 -4.98
CA GLY A 53 -2.41 -27.00 -3.85
C GLY A 53 -1.70 -26.60 -2.56
N TYR A 54 -1.14 -25.39 -2.47
CA TYR A 54 -0.51 -24.90 -1.24
C TYR A 54 -1.50 -24.84 -0.07
N THR A 55 -2.80 -24.68 -0.34
CA THR A 55 -3.84 -24.68 0.68
C THR A 55 -4.17 -26.06 1.27
N ARG A 56 -3.64 -27.15 0.70
CA ARG A 56 -3.87 -28.51 1.24
C ARG A 56 -3.14 -28.78 2.55
N ARG A 57 -2.10 -28.00 2.85
CA ARG A 57 -1.23 -28.17 4.04
C ARG A 57 -1.46 -27.12 5.14
N GLY A 58 -2.18 -26.05 4.80
CA GLY A 58 -2.41 -24.89 5.65
C GLY A 58 -2.95 -23.74 4.81
N ALA A 59 -3.49 -22.69 5.43
CA ALA A 59 -4.02 -21.54 4.71
C ALA A 59 -2.89 -20.67 4.10
N ILE A 60 -3.26 -19.79 3.18
CA ILE A 60 -2.42 -18.72 2.65
C ILE A 60 -2.80 -17.43 3.37
N ALA A 61 -1.83 -16.83 4.06
CA ALA A 61 -1.97 -15.49 4.65
C ALA A 61 -1.42 -14.44 3.69
N VAL A 62 -2.20 -13.40 3.40
CA VAL A 62 -1.76 -12.25 2.60
C VAL A 62 -1.88 -10.99 3.43
N THR A 63 -0.75 -10.40 3.84
CA THR A 63 -0.79 -9.18 4.64
C THR A 63 -0.99 -7.96 3.75
N GLN A 64 -1.73 -6.98 4.26
CA GLN A 64 -1.90 -5.67 3.63
C GLN A 64 -1.64 -4.59 4.69
N PRO A 65 -0.83 -3.56 4.39
CA PRO A 65 -0.57 -2.49 5.35
C PRO A 65 -1.84 -1.69 5.69
N ARG A 66 -2.82 -1.67 4.79
CA ARG A 66 -4.06 -0.88 4.91
C ARG A 66 -5.30 -1.77 5.04
N ARG A 67 -6.18 -1.40 5.98
CA ARG A 67 -7.48 -2.08 6.21
C ARG A 67 -8.34 -2.13 4.94
N VAL A 68 -8.44 -1.01 4.24
CA VAL A 68 -9.28 -0.88 3.03
C VAL A 68 -8.80 -1.83 1.94
N ALA A 69 -7.48 -1.98 1.78
CA ALA A 69 -6.87 -2.89 0.82
C ALA A 69 -7.16 -4.35 1.17
N ALA A 70 -7.01 -4.75 2.44
CA ALA A 70 -7.35 -6.12 2.87
C ALA A 70 -8.81 -6.49 2.54
N VAL A 71 -9.75 -5.56 2.79
CA VAL A 71 -11.18 -5.76 2.52
C VAL A 71 -11.50 -5.74 1.02
N SER A 72 -10.95 -4.79 0.26
CA SER A 72 -11.27 -4.66 -1.17
C SER A 72 -10.66 -5.80 -1.99
N VAL A 73 -9.42 -6.20 -1.70
CA VAL A 73 -8.73 -7.28 -2.41
C VAL A 73 -9.37 -8.62 -2.09
N SER A 74 -9.69 -8.93 -0.82
CA SER A 74 -10.39 -10.17 -0.47
C SER A 74 -11.76 -10.28 -1.15
N ARG A 75 -12.55 -9.20 -1.18
CA ARG A 75 -13.82 -9.16 -1.88
C ARG A 75 -13.65 -9.42 -3.38
N ARG A 76 -12.65 -8.80 -4.00
CA ARG A 76 -12.34 -9.01 -5.42
C ARG A 76 -11.94 -10.47 -5.71
N VAL A 77 -11.09 -11.05 -4.87
CA VAL A 77 -10.63 -12.44 -5.03
C VAL A 77 -11.76 -13.43 -4.80
N ALA A 78 -12.64 -13.19 -3.82
CA ALA A 78 -13.85 -14.00 -3.61
C ALA A 78 -14.77 -13.96 -4.85
N GLN A 79 -14.94 -12.78 -5.46
CA GLN A 79 -15.71 -12.64 -6.71
C GLN A 79 -15.05 -13.38 -7.88
N GLU A 80 -13.73 -13.27 -8.05
CA GLU A 80 -12.99 -13.96 -9.13
C GLU A 80 -13.04 -15.49 -8.99
N LEU A 81 -13.03 -16.02 -7.77
CA LEU A 81 -13.18 -17.45 -7.50
C LEU A 81 -14.64 -17.93 -7.46
N GLY A 82 -15.62 -17.02 -7.53
CA GLY A 82 -17.04 -17.37 -7.46
C GLY A 82 -17.49 -17.89 -6.10
N VAL A 83 -16.82 -17.50 -5.02
CA VAL A 83 -17.10 -17.97 -3.64
C VAL A 83 -17.67 -16.85 -2.76
N PRO A 84 -18.50 -17.18 -1.75
CA PRO A 84 -18.93 -16.20 -0.76
C PRO A 84 -17.75 -15.67 0.07
N LEU A 85 -17.68 -14.36 0.26
CA LEU A 85 -16.69 -13.74 1.15
C LEU A 85 -16.93 -14.20 2.60
N GLY A 86 -15.89 -14.71 3.24
CA GLY A 86 -15.93 -15.32 4.57
C GLY A 86 -15.95 -16.85 4.56
N ASP A 87 -16.15 -17.47 3.39
CA ASP A 87 -16.02 -18.92 3.19
C ASP A 87 -14.56 -19.26 2.81
N GLU A 88 -14.27 -19.68 1.57
CA GLU A 88 -12.92 -20.03 1.12
C GLU A 88 -11.93 -18.84 1.10
N VAL A 89 -12.44 -17.64 0.81
CA VAL A 89 -11.69 -16.38 0.86
C VAL A 89 -12.27 -15.50 1.96
N GLY A 90 -11.42 -15.03 2.86
CA GLY A 90 -11.85 -14.18 3.97
C GLY A 90 -10.84 -13.08 4.28
N TYR A 91 -11.20 -12.22 5.24
CA TYR A 91 -10.28 -11.22 5.75
C TYR A 91 -10.36 -11.01 7.25
N ALA A 92 -9.27 -10.53 7.84
CA ALA A 92 -9.22 -10.12 9.24
C ALA A 92 -8.52 -8.77 9.42
N ILE A 93 -9.22 -7.81 10.01
CA ILE A 93 -8.72 -6.48 10.34
C ILE A 93 -9.01 -6.17 11.81
N ARG A 94 -8.49 -5.04 12.32
CA ARG A 94 -8.79 -4.66 13.70
C ARG A 94 -10.30 -4.45 13.89
N PHE A 95 -10.86 -5.18 14.86
CA PHE A 95 -12.28 -5.19 15.25
C PHE A 95 -13.25 -5.85 14.26
N GLU A 96 -12.75 -6.47 13.19
CA GLU A 96 -13.60 -7.19 12.25
C GLU A 96 -12.86 -8.41 11.68
N ASP A 97 -13.47 -9.58 11.83
CA ASP A 97 -12.97 -10.84 11.27
C ASP A 97 -14.11 -11.47 10.45
N ARG A 98 -13.87 -11.62 9.15
CA ARG A 98 -14.75 -12.28 8.18
C ARG A 98 -14.02 -13.50 7.63
N THR A 99 -13.77 -14.46 8.51
CA THR A 99 -13.21 -15.76 8.18
C THR A 99 -14.05 -16.87 8.81
N SER A 100 -13.86 -18.09 8.31
CA SER A 100 -14.45 -19.31 8.85
C SER A 100 -13.40 -20.43 8.85
N GLU A 101 -13.76 -21.59 9.38
CA GLU A 101 -12.90 -22.79 9.32
C GLU A 101 -12.59 -23.25 7.89
N ARG A 102 -13.41 -22.83 6.91
CA ARG A 102 -13.22 -23.13 5.49
C ARG A 102 -12.29 -22.14 4.78
N THR A 103 -11.93 -21.03 5.43
CA THR A 103 -11.08 -20.01 4.83
C THR A 103 -9.68 -20.54 4.58
N CYS A 104 -9.32 -20.64 3.30
CA CYS A 104 -8.02 -21.11 2.85
C CYS A 104 -7.14 -19.98 2.30
N ILE A 105 -7.73 -18.85 1.88
CA ILE A 105 -7.02 -17.61 1.54
C ILE A 105 -7.50 -16.51 2.48
N LYS A 106 -6.61 -16.06 3.37
CA LYS A 106 -6.90 -15.02 4.37
C LYS A 106 -6.12 -13.75 4.08
N TYR A 107 -6.84 -12.68 3.76
CA TYR A 107 -6.27 -11.33 3.68
C TYR A 107 -6.34 -10.66 5.04
N LEU A 108 -5.24 -10.13 5.56
CA LEU A 108 -5.23 -9.55 6.90
C LEU A 108 -4.32 -8.35 6.99
N THR A 109 -4.52 -7.47 7.98
CA THR A 109 -3.52 -6.42 8.19
C THR A 109 -2.27 -6.98 8.88
N ASP A 110 -1.13 -6.34 8.63
CA ASP A 110 0.15 -6.71 9.26
C ASP A 110 0.04 -6.86 10.78
N GLY A 111 -0.70 -5.95 11.42
CA GLY A 111 -0.93 -5.96 12.86
C GLY A 111 -1.79 -7.13 13.35
N ILE A 112 -2.65 -7.70 12.50
CA ILE A 112 -3.41 -8.91 12.84
C ILE A 112 -2.49 -10.14 12.74
N LEU A 113 -1.65 -10.24 11.72
CA LEU A 113 -0.70 -11.35 11.62
C LEU A 113 0.29 -11.34 12.80
N LEU A 114 0.80 -10.15 13.17
CA LEU A 114 1.63 -9.99 14.38
C LEU A 114 0.89 -10.43 15.65
N ARG A 115 -0.42 -10.14 15.75
CA ARG A 115 -1.21 -10.58 16.91
C ARG A 115 -1.36 -12.10 16.93
N GLU A 116 -1.64 -12.72 15.79
CA GLU A 116 -1.73 -14.18 15.70
C GLU A 116 -0.42 -14.85 16.11
N SER A 117 0.74 -14.27 15.75
CA SER A 117 2.03 -14.83 16.16
C SER A 117 2.35 -14.67 17.65
N LEU A 118 1.60 -13.87 18.42
CA LEU A 118 1.70 -13.89 19.89
C LEU A 118 1.11 -15.17 20.49
N SER A 119 0.01 -15.65 19.92
CA SER A 119 -0.67 -16.87 20.38
C SER A 119 -0.10 -18.13 19.73
N ASN A 120 0.32 -18.03 18.47
CA ASN A 120 0.96 -19.12 17.74
C ASN A 120 2.26 -18.64 17.08
N PRO A 121 3.38 -18.62 17.81
CA PRO A 121 4.66 -18.12 17.29
C PRO A 121 5.19 -18.82 16.06
N GLU A 122 4.79 -20.08 15.82
CA GLU A 122 5.17 -20.87 14.64
C GLU A 122 4.26 -20.64 13.43
N LEU A 123 3.11 -19.99 13.62
CA LEU A 123 2.11 -19.73 12.58
C LEU A 123 1.73 -21.01 11.79
N LYS A 124 1.61 -22.14 12.48
CA LYS A 124 1.36 -23.47 11.91
C LYS A 124 0.11 -23.58 11.03
N GLN A 125 -0.87 -22.69 11.22
CA GLN A 125 -2.06 -22.65 10.39
C GLN A 125 -1.78 -22.22 8.95
N TYR A 126 -0.62 -21.60 8.67
CA TYR A 126 -0.25 -21.14 7.33
C TYR A 126 0.85 -22.00 6.71
N SER A 127 0.66 -22.35 5.44
CA SER A 127 1.67 -22.95 4.56
C SER A 127 2.38 -21.90 3.69
N VAL A 128 1.72 -20.76 3.48
CA VAL A 128 2.27 -19.62 2.74
C VAL A 128 1.94 -18.32 3.47
N ILE A 129 2.93 -17.45 3.59
CA ILE A 129 2.75 -16.06 4.04
C ILE A 129 3.25 -15.12 2.95
N ILE A 130 2.35 -14.26 2.44
CA ILE A 130 2.67 -13.21 1.48
C ILE A 130 2.68 -11.89 2.24
N LEU A 131 3.85 -11.25 2.32
CA LEU A 131 3.99 -9.89 2.84
C LEU A 131 3.85 -8.89 1.68
N ASP A 132 2.63 -8.37 1.49
CA ASP A 132 2.31 -7.49 0.38
C ASP A 132 2.55 -6.01 0.65
N GLU A 133 2.77 -5.26 -0.44
CA GLU A 133 3.05 -3.83 -0.41
C GLU A 133 4.24 -3.49 0.51
N ALA A 134 5.27 -4.35 0.53
CA ALA A 134 6.42 -4.24 1.43
C ALA A 134 7.21 -2.92 1.26
N HIS A 135 7.03 -2.23 0.14
CA HIS A 135 7.59 -0.90 -0.11
C HIS A 135 6.97 0.22 0.74
N GLU A 136 5.81 0.01 1.38
CA GLU A 136 5.28 0.99 2.34
C GLU A 136 6.15 1.08 3.61
N ARG A 137 6.98 0.06 3.88
CA ARG A 137 7.98 0.04 4.98
C ARG A 137 7.40 0.48 6.33
N SER A 138 6.21 -0.04 6.64
CA SER A 138 5.55 0.16 7.93
C SER A 138 6.33 -0.55 9.04
N LEU A 139 6.18 -0.06 10.28
CA LEU A 139 6.82 -0.69 11.43
C LEU A 139 6.40 -2.16 11.60
N ASN A 140 5.13 -2.48 11.34
CA ASN A 140 4.64 -3.84 11.47
C ASN A 140 5.21 -4.76 10.39
N THR A 141 5.28 -4.29 9.14
CA THR A 141 5.90 -5.02 8.02
C THR A 141 7.37 -5.33 8.33
N ASP A 142 8.13 -4.36 8.85
CA ASP A 142 9.55 -4.55 9.19
C ASP A 142 9.74 -5.55 10.34
N ILE A 143 8.82 -5.61 11.31
CA ILE A 143 8.83 -6.64 12.37
C ILE A 143 8.49 -8.01 11.76
N LEU A 144 7.47 -8.09 10.91
CA LEU A 144 7.10 -9.33 10.21
C LEU A 144 8.24 -9.88 9.38
N LEU A 145 8.98 -9.04 8.63
CA LEU A 145 10.16 -9.47 7.87
C LEU A 145 11.20 -10.16 8.77
N GLY A 146 11.50 -9.59 9.94
CA GLY A 146 12.41 -10.21 10.90
C GLY A 146 11.87 -11.50 11.52
N LEU A 147 10.57 -11.57 11.81
CA LEU A 147 9.93 -12.78 12.30
C LEU A 147 9.89 -13.89 11.24
N MET A 148 9.60 -13.56 9.98
CA MET A 148 9.61 -14.51 8.86
C MET A 148 11.01 -15.06 8.65
N LYS A 149 12.04 -14.22 8.71
CA LYS A 149 13.44 -14.67 8.58
C LYS A 149 13.81 -15.67 9.67
N ARG A 150 13.28 -15.49 10.88
CA ARG A 150 13.43 -16.45 11.98
C ARG A 150 12.64 -17.72 11.72
N LEU A 151 11.36 -17.60 11.39
CA LEU A 151 10.47 -18.74 11.14
C LEU A 151 10.97 -19.67 10.03
N ILE A 152 11.53 -19.10 8.96
CA ILE A 152 12.10 -19.89 7.87
C ILE A 152 13.28 -20.77 8.33
N LYS A 153 14.00 -20.43 9.40
CA LYS A 153 15.06 -21.31 9.93
C LYS A 153 14.51 -22.64 10.43
N ASP A 154 13.30 -22.62 11.00
CA ASP A 154 12.67 -23.78 11.61
C ASP A 154 11.68 -24.47 10.66
N ARG A 155 11.09 -23.70 9.72
CA ARG A 155 9.99 -24.11 8.83
C ARG A 155 10.31 -24.05 7.34
N ALA A 156 11.59 -24.06 6.94
CA ALA A 156 11.97 -23.99 5.52
C ALA A 156 11.38 -25.12 4.65
N SER A 157 11.04 -26.27 5.25
CA SER A 157 10.50 -27.43 4.55
C SER A 157 8.99 -27.36 4.29
N ASP A 158 8.24 -26.59 5.09
CA ASP A 158 6.77 -26.58 5.07
C ASP A 158 6.13 -25.18 4.97
N LEU A 159 6.90 -24.10 5.17
CA LEU A 159 6.46 -22.72 5.03
C LEU A 159 7.14 -22.04 3.84
N LYS A 160 6.33 -21.39 3.00
CA LYS A 160 6.81 -20.47 1.96
C LYS A 160 6.51 -19.02 2.33
N VAL A 161 7.46 -18.13 2.07
CA VAL A 161 7.30 -16.70 2.28
C VAL A 161 7.50 -15.95 0.96
N LEU A 162 6.51 -15.17 0.56
CA LEU A 162 6.62 -14.28 -0.59
C LEU A 162 6.64 -12.84 -0.10
N ILE A 163 7.59 -12.04 -0.61
CA ILE A 163 7.63 -10.60 -0.34
C ILE A 163 7.31 -9.87 -1.64
N THR A 164 6.19 -9.15 -1.67
CA THR A 164 5.77 -8.43 -2.87
C THR A 164 5.98 -6.92 -2.72
N SER A 165 6.50 -6.31 -3.78
CA SER A 165 6.85 -4.88 -3.82
C SER A 165 6.54 -4.28 -5.18
N ALA A 166 6.24 -2.98 -5.20
CA ALA A 166 6.10 -2.20 -6.42
C ALA A 166 7.41 -1.52 -6.85
N THR A 167 8.48 -1.67 -6.07
CA THR A 167 9.73 -0.90 -6.23
C THR A 167 10.94 -1.82 -6.29
N LEU A 168 12.04 -1.30 -6.84
CA LEU A 168 13.29 -2.01 -7.13
C LEU A 168 14.12 -2.39 -5.88
N ASP A 169 13.69 -2.07 -4.65
CA ASP A 169 14.43 -2.42 -3.42
C ASP A 169 14.38 -3.92 -3.07
N GLY A 170 13.91 -4.78 -3.99
CA GLY A 170 13.87 -6.22 -3.77
C GLY A 170 15.25 -6.86 -3.65
N LEU A 171 16.33 -6.22 -4.15
CA LEU A 171 17.71 -6.68 -3.92
C LEU A 171 18.11 -6.60 -2.44
N LYS A 172 17.66 -5.56 -1.73
CA LYS A 172 17.93 -5.42 -0.30
C LYS A 172 17.18 -6.47 0.50
N VAL A 173 15.93 -6.74 0.13
CA VAL A 173 15.13 -7.83 0.72
C VAL A 173 15.76 -9.18 0.43
N SER A 174 16.20 -9.43 -0.80
CA SER A 174 16.91 -10.65 -1.20
C SER A 174 18.15 -10.86 -0.34
N LYS A 175 19.01 -9.84 -0.20
CA LYS A 175 20.19 -9.90 0.67
C LYS A 175 19.82 -10.17 2.14
N PHE A 176 18.73 -9.60 2.62
CA PHE A 176 18.25 -9.83 3.98
C PHE A 176 17.82 -11.29 4.21
N PHE A 177 17.24 -11.95 3.20
CA PHE A 177 16.87 -13.37 3.18
C PHE A 177 17.93 -14.25 2.49
N SER A 178 19.22 -13.98 2.71
CA SER A 178 20.34 -14.82 2.27
C SER A 178 20.45 -15.02 0.75
N GLY A 179 20.08 -14.01 -0.04
CA GLY A 179 20.19 -14.04 -1.50
C GLY A 179 19.04 -14.80 -2.18
N CYS A 180 17.83 -14.77 -1.61
CA CYS A 180 16.67 -15.41 -2.20
C CYS A 180 16.32 -14.82 -3.59
N PRO A 181 15.67 -15.59 -4.49
CA PRO A 181 15.38 -15.14 -5.85
C PRO A 181 14.46 -13.91 -5.88
N VAL A 182 14.71 -13.04 -6.86
CA VAL A 182 13.90 -11.86 -7.16
C VAL A 182 13.30 -12.03 -8.55
N LEU A 183 11.97 -12.15 -8.60
CA LEU A 183 11.21 -12.20 -9.84
C LEU A 183 10.70 -10.80 -10.18
N ASN A 184 10.87 -10.39 -11.43
CA ASN A 184 10.38 -9.11 -11.93
C ASN A 184 9.23 -9.35 -12.89
N ILE A 185 8.02 -9.01 -12.45
CA ILE A 185 6.81 -9.07 -13.26
C ILE A 185 6.65 -7.73 -13.96
N PRO A 186 6.74 -7.68 -15.31
CA PRO A 186 6.57 -6.44 -16.04
C PRO A 186 5.17 -5.86 -15.79
N GLY A 187 5.09 -4.54 -15.68
CA GLY A 187 3.81 -3.83 -15.65
C GLY A 187 3.29 -3.59 -17.07
N THR A 188 1.97 -3.53 -17.20
CA THR A 188 1.29 -3.02 -18.40
C THR A 188 0.83 -1.59 -18.17
N LEU A 189 1.75 -0.71 -17.73
CA LEU A 189 1.44 0.71 -17.64
C LEU A 189 1.55 1.36 -19.01
N PHE A 190 0.53 2.14 -19.34
CA PHE A 190 0.58 3.05 -20.46
C PHE A 190 1.49 4.24 -20.14
N PRO A 191 2.12 4.87 -21.15
CA PRO A 191 2.99 6.01 -20.93
C PRO A 191 2.27 7.16 -20.23
N VAL A 192 2.94 7.77 -19.25
CA VAL A 192 2.46 8.96 -18.53
C VAL A 192 3.38 10.12 -18.83
N GLU A 193 2.84 11.17 -19.47
CA GLU A 193 3.56 12.41 -19.69
C GLU A 193 3.66 13.21 -18.38
N LYS A 194 4.87 13.64 -18.01
CA LYS A 194 5.13 14.32 -16.73
C LYS A 194 5.42 15.80 -16.98
N PHE A 195 4.55 16.67 -16.47
CA PHE A 195 4.72 18.13 -16.48
C PHE A 195 5.21 18.61 -15.12
N TYR A 196 6.10 19.59 -15.10
CA TYR A 196 6.63 20.22 -13.88
C TYR A 196 6.32 21.71 -13.91
N SER A 197 5.97 22.29 -12.76
CA SER A 197 5.85 23.74 -12.65
C SER A 197 7.21 24.43 -12.77
N THR A 198 7.23 25.66 -13.29
CA THR A 198 8.46 26.46 -13.38
C THR A 198 9.00 26.82 -11.99
N ASP A 199 8.09 27.19 -11.08
CA ASP A 199 8.41 27.65 -9.74
C ASP A 199 7.71 26.81 -8.66
N ARG A 200 8.18 26.94 -7.42
CA ARG A 200 7.49 26.40 -6.25
C ARG A 200 6.16 27.13 -6.03
N PRO A 201 5.04 26.42 -5.87
CA PRO A 201 3.78 27.07 -5.57
C PRO A 201 3.84 27.69 -4.18
N THR A 202 3.45 28.96 -4.07
CA THR A 202 3.24 29.62 -2.77
C THR A 202 2.11 28.95 -1.99
N ASN A 203 1.08 28.50 -2.70
CA ASN A 203 -0.02 27.70 -2.17
C ASN A 203 -0.34 26.56 -3.13
N TYR A 204 -0.06 25.33 -2.70
CA TYR A 204 -0.30 24.14 -3.52
C TYR A 204 -1.79 23.84 -3.72
N ILE A 205 -2.69 24.30 -2.83
CA ILE A 205 -4.14 24.14 -3.01
C ILE A 205 -4.62 25.01 -4.17
N GLU A 206 -4.26 26.31 -4.18
CA GLU A 206 -4.61 27.21 -5.29
C GLU A 206 -4.02 26.77 -6.63
N SER A 207 -2.77 26.32 -6.60
CA SER A 207 -2.10 25.82 -7.80
C SER A 207 -2.75 24.53 -8.32
N SER A 208 -3.19 23.65 -7.42
CA SER A 208 -3.96 22.45 -7.79
C SER A 208 -5.32 22.81 -8.36
N LEU A 209 -6.02 23.78 -7.76
CA LEU A 209 -7.31 24.27 -8.24
C LEU A 209 -7.21 24.82 -9.67
N ARG A 210 -6.25 25.72 -9.92
CA ARG A 210 -6.01 26.26 -11.26
C ARG A 210 -5.74 25.14 -12.27
N THR A 211 -4.85 24.21 -11.92
CA THR A 211 -4.49 23.08 -12.78
C THR A 211 -5.69 22.16 -13.03
N ALA A 212 -6.53 21.89 -12.03
CA ALA A 212 -7.73 21.08 -12.17
C ALA A 212 -8.75 21.71 -13.13
N ILE A 213 -8.95 23.02 -13.04
CA ILE A 213 -9.84 23.78 -13.94
C ILE A 213 -9.27 23.83 -15.37
N ASP A 214 -7.96 24.05 -15.52
CA ASP A 214 -7.30 24.00 -16.83
C ASP A 214 -7.46 22.63 -17.49
N ILE A 215 -7.25 21.55 -16.73
CA ILE A 215 -7.50 20.18 -17.19
C ILE A 215 -8.97 20.01 -17.56
N HIS A 216 -9.90 20.49 -16.74
CA HIS A 216 -11.33 20.38 -17.01
C HIS A 216 -11.75 20.99 -18.35
N ALA A 217 -11.21 22.18 -18.65
CA ALA A 217 -11.56 22.96 -19.82
C ALA A 217 -10.84 22.52 -21.11
N LYS A 218 -9.58 22.05 -21.01
CA LYS A 218 -8.72 21.86 -22.19
C LYS A 218 -8.42 20.40 -22.52
N GLU A 219 -8.43 19.52 -21.54
CA GLU A 219 -8.06 18.11 -21.75
C GLU A 219 -9.29 17.26 -22.13
N PRO A 220 -9.12 16.18 -22.92
CA PRO A 220 -10.21 15.28 -23.32
C PRO A 220 -10.82 14.55 -22.10
N PRO A 221 -11.97 13.85 -22.27
CA PRO A 221 -12.63 13.12 -21.19
C PRO A 221 -11.67 12.19 -20.44
N GLY A 222 -11.81 12.09 -19.13
CA GLY A 222 -10.95 11.27 -18.26
C GLY A 222 -10.89 11.83 -16.84
N ASP A 223 -10.79 10.97 -15.84
CA ASP A 223 -10.89 11.39 -14.44
C ASP A 223 -9.56 11.93 -13.91
N VAL A 224 -9.68 12.82 -12.92
CA VAL A 224 -8.56 13.53 -12.31
C VAL A 224 -8.37 13.07 -10.87
N LEU A 225 -7.17 12.63 -10.54
CA LEU A 225 -6.76 12.33 -9.16
C LEU A 225 -5.83 13.44 -8.63
N ILE A 226 -6.25 14.09 -7.55
CA ILE A 226 -5.54 15.23 -6.94
C ILE A 226 -5.01 14.79 -5.59
N PHE A 227 -3.69 14.81 -5.41
CA PHE A 227 -3.06 14.48 -4.12
C PHE A 227 -3.00 15.70 -3.20
N MET A 228 -3.55 15.55 -1.99
CA MET A 228 -3.56 16.53 -0.90
C MET A 228 -3.02 15.92 0.40
N THR A 229 -2.61 16.75 1.37
CA THR A 229 -1.89 16.23 2.54
C THR A 229 -2.80 15.63 3.61
N GLY A 230 -4.02 16.16 3.76
CA GLY A 230 -4.94 15.70 4.80
C GLY A 230 -6.38 16.21 4.59
N LYS A 231 -7.25 15.85 5.54
CA LYS A 231 -8.69 16.16 5.50
C LYS A 231 -8.96 17.65 5.26
N ASP A 232 -8.35 18.53 6.04
CA ASP A 232 -8.64 19.97 5.95
C ASP A 232 -8.29 20.56 4.57
N ASP A 233 -7.22 20.08 3.94
CA ASP A 233 -6.84 20.49 2.58
C ASP A 233 -7.81 19.93 1.54
N ILE A 234 -8.24 18.68 1.72
CA ILE A 234 -9.23 18.03 0.86
C ILE A 234 -10.55 18.79 0.92
N ASP A 235 -11.08 19.05 2.11
CA ASP A 235 -12.36 19.74 2.28
C ASP A 235 -12.32 21.15 1.66
N LYS A 236 -11.21 21.88 1.83
CA LYS A 236 -10.98 23.19 1.18
C LYS A 236 -10.93 23.07 -0.34
N MET A 237 -10.18 22.10 -0.86
CA MET A 237 -10.02 21.90 -2.30
C MET A 237 -11.34 21.50 -2.96
N VAL A 238 -12.11 20.59 -2.33
CA VAL A 238 -13.43 20.15 -2.81
C VAL A 238 -14.37 21.34 -2.91
N SER A 239 -14.52 22.11 -1.82
CA SER A 239 -15.40 23.28 -1.78
C SER A 239 -15.04 24.32 -2.85
N LYS A 240 -13.74 24.65 -2.98
CA LYS A 240 -13.26 25.60 -4.00
C LYS A 240 -13.45 25.10 -5.43
N LEU A 241 -13.24 23.81 -5.66
CA LEU A 241 -13.39 23.20 -6.98
C LEU A 241 -14.86 23.19 -7.40
N GLU A 242 -15.77 22.78 -6.52
CA GLU A 242 -17.21 22.82 -6.76
C GLU A 242 -17.72 24.25 -7.02
N GLU A 243 -17.26 25.23 -6.23
CA GLU A 243 -17.57 26.65 -6.45
C GLU A 243 -17.09 27.12 -7.81
N ARG A 244 -15.83 26.83 -8.17
CA ARG A 244 -15.25 27.31 -9.41
C ARG A 244 -15.89 26.69 -10.65
N ILE A 245 -16.28 25.41 -10.56
CA ILE A 245 -17.00 24.70 -11.63
C ILE A 245 -18.41 25.28 -11.82
N ARG A 246 -19.15 25.55 -10.74
CA ARG A 246 -20.48 26.19 -10.84
C ARG A 246 -20.45 27.58 -11.47
N ASN A 247 -19.31 28.27 -11.38
CA ASN A 247 -19.10 29.60 -11.95
C ASN A 247 -18.54 29.56 -13.39
N LEU A 248 -18.36 28.39 -13.99
CA LEU A 248 -18.01 28.29 -15.42
C LEU A 248 -19.26 28.56 -16.27
N GLU A 249 -19.05 29.07 -17.48
CA GLU A 249 -20.15 29.28 -18.44
C GLU A 249 -20.81 27.95 -18.79
N GLU A 250 -22.14 27.93 -18.81
CA GLU A 250 -22.90 26.72 -19.11
C GLU A 250 -22.59 26.21 -20.52
N GLY A 251 -22.31 24.91 -20.66
CA GLY A 251 -21.89 24.30 -21.93
C GLY A 251 -20.42 24.49 -22.30
N SER A 252 -19.62 25.22 -21.50
CA SER A 252 -18.18 25.37 -21.74
C SER A 252 -17.37 24.09 -21.49
N CYS A 253 -17.85 23.22 -20.59
CA CYS A 253 -17.21 21.98 -20.17
C CYS A 253 -18.25 20.87 -19.97
N ILE A 254 -17.79 19.62 -19.89
CA ILE A 254 -18.59 18.49 -19.42
C ILE A 254 -18.94 18.64 -17.93
N ASP A 255 -19.92 17.91 -17.43
CA ASP A 255 -20.25 17.94 -16.00
C ASP A 255 -19.08 17.44 -15.15
N ALA A 256 -19.10 17.76 -13.86
CA ALA A 256 -18.07 17.32 -12.92
C ALA A 256 -18.65 16.76 -11.62
N LEU A 257 -18.04 15.68 -11.14
CA LEU A 257 -18.35 15.07 -9.85
C LEU A 257 -17.10 15.11 -8.97
N VAL A 258 -17.15 15.86 -7.87
CA VAL A 258 -16.03 15.99 -6.93
C VAL A 258 -16.21 15.03 -5.76
N LEU A 259 -15.18 14.23 -5.46
CA LEU A 259 -15.22 13.17 -4.44
C LEU A 259 -14.00 13.27 -3.52
N PRO A 260 -14.19 13.39 -2.19
CA PRO A 260 -13.09 13.32 -1.23
C PRO A 260 -12.66 11.87 -0.99
N LEU A 261 -11.37 11.64 -0.73
CA LEU A 261 -10.83 10.33 -0.34
C LEU A 261 -9.73 10.45 0.73
N HIS A 262 -10.09 10.21 1.99
CA HIS A 262 -9.14 10.16 3.11
C HIS A 262 -9.52 9.10 4.14
N GLY A 263 -8.55 8.70 4.97
CA GLY A 263 -8.68 7.56 5.88
C GLY A 263 -9.70 7.72 7.02
N SER A 264 -10.26 8.91 7.22
CA SER A 264 -11.32 9.15 8.21
C SER A 264 -12.74 9.17 7.61
N LEU A 265 -12.88 8.95 6.30
CA LEU A 265 -14.20 8.79 5.69
C LEU A 265 -14.83 7.45 6.12
N PRO A 266 -16.16 7.42 6.34
CA PRO A 266 -16.91 6.17 6.44
C PRO A 266 -16.65 5.24 5.25
N PRO A 267 -16.59 3.90 5.45
CA PRO A 267 -16.33 2.94 4.38
C PRO A 267 -17.25 3.08 3.17
N GLU A 268 -18.52 3.41 3.39
CA GLU A 268 -19.54 3.57 2.34
C GLU A 268 -19.17 4.71 1.39
N LEU A 269 -18.62 5.81 1.94
CA LEU A 269 -18.16 6.94 1.14
C LEU A 269 -16.85 6.66 0.41
N GLN A 270 -15.95 5.88 1.01
CA GLN A 270 -14.70 5.48 0.34
C GLN A 270 -14.97 4.63 -0.89
N VAL A 271 -16.01 3.78 -0.87
CA VAL A 271 -16.34 2.90 -2.01
C VAL A 271 -16.90 3.69 -3.20
N ARG A 272 -17.48 4.88 -2.99
CA ARG A 272 -18.05 5.70 -4.07
C ARG A 272 -17.05 6.07 -5.16
N VAL A 273 -15.76 6.16 -4.82
CA VAL A 273 -14.72 6.48 -5.80
C VAL A 273 -14.52 5.38 -6.86
N PHE A 274 -14.99 4.15 -6.61
CA PHE A 274 -14.91 3.05 -7.57
C PHE A 274 -16.12 2.96 -8.50
N ALA A 275 -17.22 3.68 -8.21
CA ALA A 275 -18.40 3.68 -9.07
C ALA A 275 -18.14 4.50 -10.35
N PRO A 276 -18.55 4.03 -11.54
CA PRO A 276 -18.33 4.76 -12.79
C PRO A 276 -18.98 6.15 -12.73
N ALA A 277 -18.37 7.11 -13.42
CA ALA A 277 -18.95 8.43 -13.58
C ALA A 277 -20.27 8.35 -14.36
N PRO A 278 -21.25 9.23 -14.10
CA PRO A 278 -22.37 9.45 -15.00
C PRO A 278 -21.89 9.78 -16.43
N PRO A 279 -22.70 9.51 -17.47
CA PRO A 279 -22.37 9.89 -18.85
C PRO A 279 -22.07 11.39 -18.95
N ASN A 280 -21.06 11.76 -19.76
CA ASN A 280 -20.61 13.15 -19.94
C ASN A 280 -20.22 13.86 -18.63
N CYS A 281 -19.72 13.13 -17.63
CA CYS A 281 -19.24 13.69 -16.37
C CYS A 281 -17.78 13.28 -16.11
N ARG A 282 -16.95 14.24 -15.67
CA ARG A 282 -15.59 14.02 -15.20
C ARG A 282 -15.56 13.90 -13.68
N ARG A 283 -14.91 12.86 -13.16
CA ARG A 283 -14.69 12.75 -11.71
C ARG A 283 -13.40 13.44 -11.31
N PHE A 284 -13.48 14.23 -10.25
CA PHE A 284 -12.33 14.78 -9.53
C PHE A 284 -12.24 14.10 -8.19
N ILE A 285 -11.20 13.30 -7.99
CA ILE A 285 -10.96 12.57 -6.75
C ILE A 285 -9.87 13.31 -6.00
N VAL A 286 -10.21 13.92 -4.86
CA VAL A 286 -9.26 14.66 -4.03
C VAL A 286 -8.84 13.76 -2.87
N ALA A 287 -7.62 13.25 -2.92
CA ALA A 287 -7.19 12.13 -2.09
C ALA A 287 -5.92 12.42 -1.30
N THR A 288 -5.76 11.76 -0.14
CA THR A 288 -4.44 11.64 0.49
C THR A 288 -3.62 10.53 -0.20
N ASN A 289 -2.46 10.19 0.38
CA ASN A 289 -1.67 9.02 -0.01
C ASN A 289 -2.40 7.66 0.14
N VAL A 290 -3.69 7.63 0.51
CA VAL A 290 -4.55 6.46 0.41
C VAL A 290 -4.74 6.00 -1.04
N ALA A 291 -4.68 6.92 -2.01
CA ALA A 291 -4.75 6.59 -3.43
C ALA A 291 -3.38 6.25 -4.06
N GLU A 292 -2.28 6.32 -3.29
CA GLU A 292 -0.91 6.25 -3.82
C GLU A 292 -0.45 4.85 -4.21
N THR A 293 -0.88 3.83 -3.47
CA THR A 293 -0.40 2.43 -3.55
C THR A 293 -1.57 1.47 -3.68
N SER A 294 -2.43 1.40 -2.66
CA SER A 294 -3.32 0.27 -2.46
C SER A 294 -4.71 0.34 -3.11
N LEU A 295 -5.04 1.43 -3.83
CA LEU A 295 -6.35 1.59 -4.48
C LEU A 295 -6.21 1.89 -5.97
N THR A 296 -6.82 1.04 -6.81
CA THR A 296 -7.02 1.32 -8.23
C THR A 296 -8.37 1.97 -8.42
N VAL A 297 -8.38 3.21 -8.91
CA VAL A 297 -9.61 3.85 -9.36
C VAL A 297 -9.59 3.86 -10.88
N ASP A 298 -10.49 3.09 -11.48
CA ASP A 298 -10.63 3.03 -12.93
C ASP A 298 -11.05 4.39 -13.49
N GLY A 299 -10.62 4.71 -14.71
CA GLY A 299 -10.95 5.97 -15.40
C GLY A 299 -10.00 7.15 -15.12
N VAL A 300 -9.14 7.05 -14.10
CA VAL A 300 -8.12 8.06 -13.82
C VAL A 300 -7.05 8.07 -14.92
N VAL A 301 -6.88 9.22 -15.57
CA VAL A 301 -5.85 9.46 -16.58
C VAL A 301 -5.12 10.78 -16.40
N PHE A 302 -5.58 11.63 -15.49
CA PHE A 302 -4.91 12.85 -15.08
C PHE A 302 -4.56 12.79 -13.60
N VAL A 303 -3.32 13.11 -13.25
CA VAL A 303 -2.86 13.22 -11.87
C VAL A 303 -2.35 14.62 -11.60
N ILE A 304 -2.74 15.21 -10.47
CA ILE A 304 -2.17 16.45 -9.94
C ILE A 304 -1.43 16.09 -8.65
N ASP A 305 -0.12 16.31 -8.63
CA ASP A 305 0.74 15.97 -7.49
C ASP A 305 1.32 17.24 -6.85
N CYS A 306 0.88 17.55 -5.63
CA CYS A 306 1.40 18.68 -4.86
C CYS A 306 2.83 18.46 -4.35
N GLY A 307 3.35 17.22 -4.35
CA GLY A 307 4.70 16.91 -3.87
C GLY A 307 4.84 16.78 -2.35
N TYR A 308 3.72 16.80 -1.61
CA TYR A 308 3.71 16.69 -0.16
C TYR A 308 2.88 15.51 0.35
N VAL A 309 3.19 15.11 1.57
CA VAL A 309 2.43 14.13 2.35
C VAL A 309 2.46 14.51 3.82
N LYS A 310 1.39 14.22 4.55
CA LYS A 310 1.38 14.38 6.00
C LYS A 310 1.89 13.10 6.64
N GLN A 311 2.94 13.21 7.44
CA GLN A 311 3.65 12.06 7.97
C GLN A 311 3.89 12.19 9.47
N ARG A 312 3.73 11.06 10.17
CA ARG A 312 3.98 10.99 11.60
C ARG A 312 5.49 11.01 11.86
N GLN A 313 5.95 11.91 12.71
CA GLN A 313 7.33 11.95 13.18
C GLN A 313 7.37 11.73 14.70
N TYR A 314 8.39 11.01 15.15
CA TYR A 314 8.67 10.83 16.57
C TYR A 314 9.91 11.64 16.95
N ASN A 315 9.77 12.53 17.92
CA ASN A 315 10.90 13.24 18.50
C ASN A 315 11.42 12.47 19.73
N PRO A 316 12.64 11.90 19.69
CA PRO A 316 13.17 11.12 20.80
C PRO A 316 13.49 11.94 22.07
N SER A 317 13.73 13.25 21.96
CA SER A 317 14.07 14.09 23.11
C SER A 317 12.82 14.47 23.91
N SER A 318 11.72 14.81 23.23
CA SER A 318 10.44 15.11 23.89
C SER A 318 9.59 13.86 24.16
N GLY A 319 9.85 12.75 23.47
CA GLY A 319 9.04 11.53 23.56
C GLY A 319 7.65 11.67 22.93
N MET A 320 7.40 12.74 22.16
CA MET A 320 6.11 13.04 21.56
C MET A 320 6.08 12.73 20.07
N TYR A 321 4.88 12.49 19.57
CA TYR A 321 4.61 12.38 18.14
C TYR A 321 4.08 13.71 17.60
N SER A 322 4.57 14.11 16.44
CA SER A 322 4.02 15.18 15.61
C SER A 322 3.49 14.60 14.30
N LEU A 323 2.64 15.36 13.62
CA LEU A 323 2.11 15.02 12.30
C LEU A 323 2.44 16.17 11.35
N ASP A 324 3.56 16.03 10.66
CA ASP A 324 4.19 17.11 9.91
C ASP A 324 3.93 16.95 8.42
N VAL A 325 3.73 18.05 7.71
CA VAL A 325 3.70 18.06 6.25
C VAL A 325 5.14 18.04 5.76
N VAL A 326 5.49 17.00 4.98
CA VAL A 326 6.84 16.79 4.46
C VAL A 326 6.79 16.55 2.95
N GLN A 327 7.91 16.76 2.28
CA GLN A 327 8.07 16.38 0.87
C GLN A 327 8.01 14.86 0.71
N ILE A 328 7.46 14.43 -0.42
CA ILE A 328 7.45 13.01 -0.81
C ILE A 328 8.84 12.58 -1.31
N SER A 329 9.06 11.27 -1.39
CA SER A 329 10.23 10.72 -2.08
C SER A 329 10.00 10.60 -3.59
N ARG A 330 11.08 10.38 -4.36
CA ARG A 330 11.01 10.15 -5.81
C ARG A 330 10.18 8.91 -6.13
N VAL A 331 10.35 7.83 -5.36
CA VAL A 331 9.51 6.63 -5.48
C VAL A 331 8.02 6.97 -5.32
N GLN A 332 7.64 7.74 -4.31
CA GLN A 332 6.25 8.13 -4.11
C GLN A 332 5.73 9.01 -5.26
N ALA A 333 6.52 9.97 -5.72
CA ALA A 333 6.16 10.83 -6.85
C ALA A 333 5.92 10.03 -8.14
N ASP A 334 6.72 8.99 -8.38
CA ASP A 334 6.55 8.10 -9.53
C ASP A 334 5.34 7.17 -9.37
N GLN A 335 5.07 6.67 -8.17
CA GLN A 335 3.86 5.89 -7.88
C GLN A 335 2.58 6.72 -8.08
N ARG A 336 2.59 7.99 -7.67
CA ARG A 336 1.50 8.95 -7.91
C ARG A 336 1.29 9.16 -9.41
N ALA A 337 2.37 9.44 -10.15
CA ALA A 337 2.30 9.62 -11.60
C ALA A 337 1.76 8.37 -12.31
N GLY A 338 2.19 7.17 -11.90
CA GLY A 338 1.73 5.90 -12.45
C GLY A 338 0.23 5.64 -12.31
N ARG A 339 -0.48 6.37 -11.44
CA ARG A 339 -1.96 6.27 -11.33
C ARG A 339 -2.67 6.74 -12.61
N ALA A 340 -2.06 7.64 -13.38
CA ALA A 340 -2.59 8.12 -14.66
C ALA A 340 -2.47 7.10 -15.80
N GLY A 341 -1.54 6.14 -15.71
CA GLY A 341 -1.17 5.24 -16.82
C GLY A 341 -1.82 3.87 -16.76
N ARG A 342 -2.88 3.66 -15.98
CA ARG A 342 -3.41 2.31 -15.73
C ARG A 342 -4.35 1.78 -16.79
N THR A 343 -5.14 2.66 -17.37
CA THR A 343 -6.21 2.29 -18.30
C THR A 343 -5.85 2.63 -19.74
N ARG A 344 -5.12 3.73 -19.94
CA ARG A 344 -4.63 4.24 -21.22
C ARG A 344 -3.56 5.31 -20.96
N PRO A 345 -2.91 5.90 -22.00
CA PRO A 345 -1.95 6.97 -21.81
C PRO A 345 -2.54 8.13 -21.02
N GLY A 346 -1.74 8.68 -20.11
CA GLY A 346 -2.18 9.69 -19.15
C GLY A 346 -1.18 10.83 -18.96
N LYS A 347 -1.56 11.80 -18.12
CA LYS A 347 -0.72 12.97 -17.80
C LYS A 347 -0.61 13.16 -16.30
N CYS A 348 0.57 13.53 -15.83
CA CYS A 348 0.85 13.87 -14.44
C CYS A 348 1.40 15.29 -14.36
N TYR A 349 0.69 16.16 -13.63
CA TYR A 349 1.07 17.54 -13.38
C TYR A 349 1.67 17.66 -11.98
N ARG A 350 3.00 17.75 -11.93
CA ARG A 350 3.77 17.94 -10.70
C ARG A 350 3.87 19.43 -10.41
N LEU A 351 3.31 19.86 -9.29
CA LEU A 351 3.29 21.26 -8.86
C LEU A 351 4.62 21.66 -8.19
N TYR A 352 5.73 21.14 -8.71
CA TYR A 352 7.06 21.46 -8.26
C TYR A 352 8.02 21.39 -9.46
N PRO A 353 9.09 22.22 -9.47
CA PRO A 353 10.13 22.15 -10.48
C PRO A 353 10.84 20.81 -10.54
N ILE A 354 11.32 20.46 -11.74
CA ILE A 354 12.10 19.24 -11.98
C ILE A 354 13.39 19.20 -11.13
N SER A 355 13.97 20.37 -10.84
CA SER A 355 15.16 20.49 -9.97
C SER A 355 14.89 20.00 -8.54
N ILE A 356 13.69 20.23 -8.00
CA ILE A 356 13.30 19.73 -6.68
C ILE A 356 13.19 18.21 -6.70
N TYR A 357 12.54 17.67 -7.74
CA TYR A 357 12.39 16.23 -7.92
C TYR A 357 13.75 15.53 -8.00
N GLN A 358 14.72 16.11 -8.73
CA GLN A 358 16.02 15.49 -8.95
C GLN A 358 16.99 15.68 -7.78
N ASN A 359 17.00 16.86 -7.15
CA ASN A 359 18.07 17.27 -6.24
C ASN A 359 17.65 17.30 -4.76
N GLU A 360 16.36 17.45 -4.45
CA GLU A 360 15.88 17.62 -3.08
C GLU A 360 15.07 16.42 -2.57
N PHE A 361 14.26 15.80 -3.44
CA PHE A 361 13.49 14.63 -3.04
C PHE A 361 14.42 13.46 -2.72
N LEU A 362 14.22 12.85 -1.55
CA LEU A 362 14.86 11.59 -1.21
C LEU A 362 14.49 10.52 -2.25
N GLU A 363 15.40 9.60 -2.53
CA GLU A 363 15.13 8.49 -3.45
C GLU A 363 13.92 7.67 -3.00
N ALA A 364 13.98 7.15 -1.78
CA ALA A 364 12.93 6.36 -1.17
C ALA A 364 12.56 6.93 0.20
N THR A 365 11.34 6.64 0.62
CA THR A 365 10.84 7.08 1.92
C THR A 365 11.59 6.39 3.04
N VAL A 366 12.05 7.16 4.03
CA VAL A 366 12.72 6.61 5.20
C VAL A 366 11.78 5.65 5.95
N PRO A 367 12.19 4.40 6.24
CA PRO A 367 11.33 3.41 6.90
C PRO A 367 10.76 3.90 8.22
N GLU A 368 9.54 3.47 8.56
CA GLU A 368 8.86 3.91 9.78
C GLU A 368 9.63 3.51 11.04
N ILE A 369 10.31 2.36 11.02
CA ILE A 369 11.15 1.91 12.14
C ILE A 369 12.25 2.91 12.53
N GLN A 370 12.70 3.72 11.58
CA GLN A 370 13.71 4.76 11.83
C GLN A 370 13.10 6.10 12.25
N ARG A 371 11.77 6.23 12.32
CA ARG A 371 11.07 7.51 12.56
C ARG A 371 9.94 7.44 13.57
N SER A 372 9.62 6.26 14.09
CA SER A 372 8.64 6.01 15.14
C SER A 372 9.29 5.56 16.46
N SER A 373 8.55 5.67 17.57
CA SER A 373 8.95 5.04 18.83
C SER A 373 8.93 3.53 18.69
N LEU A 374 10.01 2.88 19.15
CA LEU A 374 10.13 1.43 19.15
C LEU A 374 9.49 0.79 20.39
N ALA A 375 8.89 1.57 21.30
CA ALA A 375 8.43 1.06 22.59
C ALA A 375 7.41 -0.08 22.42
N GLY A 376 6.41 0.12 21.56
CA GLY A 376 5.41 -0.90 21.25
C GLY A 376 6.03 -2.15 20.61
N SER A 377 6.92 -1.98 19.64
CA SER A 377 7.63 -3.10 18.98
C SER A 377 8.49 -3.90 19.94
N VAL A 378 9.21 -3.22 20.84
CA VAL A 378 10.06 -3.85 21.85
C VAL A 378 9.22 -4.62 22.87
N LEU A 379 8.09 -4.06 23.32
CA LEU A 379 7.16 -4.77 24.19
C LEU A 379 6.60 -6.00 23.50
N TYR A 380 6.12 -5.84 22.26
CA TYR A 380 5.63 -6.93 21.44
C TYR A 380 6.66 -8.07 21.29
N LEU A 381 7.90 -7.74 20.91
CA LEU A 381 8.98 -8.73 20.78
C LEU A 381 9.30 -9.43 22.10
N LYS A 382 9.17 -8.76 23.25
CA LYS A 382 9.29 -9.40 24.56
C LYS A 382 8.12 -10.33 24.86
N SER A 383 6.90 -9.93 24.51
CA SER A 383 5.68 -10.70 24.77
C SER A 383 5.66 -12.03 24.02
N LEU A 384 6.38 -12.15 22.90
CA LEU A 384 6.57 -13.42 22.21
C LEU A 384 7.25 -14.49 23.10
N ASN A 385 8.05 -14.07 24.09
CA ASN A 385 8.75 -14.95 25.04
C ASN A 385 9.60 -16.05 24.36
N LEU A 386 10.23 -15.72 23.24
CA LEU A 386 11.03 -16.66 22.46
C LEU A 386 12.50 -16.61 22.89
N PRO A 387 13.13 -17.76 23.19
CA PRO A 387 14.46 -17.82 23.82
C PRO A 387 15.58 -17.25 22.95
N ASP A 388 15.39 -17.26 21.63
CA ASP A 388 16.35 -16.81 20.62
C ASP A 388 16.16 -15.33 20.21
N ILE A 389 15.06 -14.68 20.64
CA ILE A 389 14.81 -13.27 20.35
C ILE A 389 15.53 -12.38 21.35
N ASN A 390 16.70 -11.88 20.95
CA ASN A 390 17.34 -10.75 21.60
C ASN A 390 17.00 -9.45 20.86
N ILE A 391 16.22 -8.57 21.48
CA ILE A 391 15.78 -7.29 20.90
C ILE A 391 16.92 -6.44 20.34
N LEU A 392 18.10 -6.47 20.99
CA LEU A 392 19.26 -5.72 20.53
C LEU A 392 19.94 -6.34 19.30
N LYS A 393 19.73 -7.65 19.09
CA LYS A 393 20.24 -8.43 17.96
C LYS A 393 19.14 -8.85 16.97
N PHE A 394 17.91 -8.35 17.13
CA PHE A 394 16.83 -8.67 16.21
C PHE A 394 17.18 -8.15 14.82
N ASP A 395 17.03 -9.01 13.82
CA ASP A 395 17.35 -8.72 12.43
C ASP A 395 16.25 -7.87 11.82
N PHE A 396 16.49 -6.57 11.76
CA PHE A 396 15.68 -5.62 10.99
C PHE A 396 16.29 -5.42 9.61
N LEU A 397 15.44 -5.28 8.58
CA LEU A 397 15.89 -4.91 7.23
C LEU A 397 16.68 -3.59 7.25
N ASP A 398 16.16 -2.61 7.99
CA ASP A 398 16.84 -1.35 8.29
C ASP A 398 16.88 -1.14 9.81
N PRO A 399 18.01 -1.44 10.47
CA PRO A 399 18.06 -1.34 11.92
C PRO A 399 17.94 0.12 12.37
N PRO A 400 17.10 0.42 13.37
CA PRO A 400 17.12 1.74 13.99
C PRO A 400 18.46 1.96 14.70
N SER A 401 18.85 3.23 14.86
CA SER A 401 20.14 3.59 15.45
C SER A 401 20.37 2.91 16.80
N ARG A 402 21.62 2.48 17.09
CA ARG A 402 21.95 1.77 18.33
C ARG A 402 21.55 2.57 19.57
N THR A 403 21.72 3.89 19.52
CA THR A 403 21.30 4.81 20.59
C THR A 403 19.80 4.74 20.84
N ARG A 404 18.97 4.75 19.79
CA ARG A 404 17.51 4.64 19.92
C ARG A 404 17.07 3.30 20.47
N ARG A 405 17.64 2.19 19.98
CA ARG A 405 17.37 0.83 20.51
C ARG A 405 17.67 0.73 22.00
N ARG A 406 18.84 1.23 22.43
CA ARG A 406 19.23 1.23 23.85
C ARG A 406 18.33 2.14 24.69
N ALA A 407 18.02 3.34 24.21
CA ALA A 407 17.15 4.29 24.91
C ALA A 407 15.76 3.69 25.17
N THR A 408 15.15 3.08 24.15
CA THR A 408 13.84 2.40 24.28
C THR A 408 13.91 1.21 25.24
N TYR A 409 14.95 0.37 25.15
CA TYR A 409 15.12 -0.76 26.05
C TYR A 409 15.28 -0.33 27.52
N HIS A 410 16.07 0.72 27.78
CA HIS A 410 16.24 1.28 29.11
C HIS A 410 14.96 1.94 29.63
N TYR A 411 14.21 2.64 28.78
CA TYR A 411 12.91 3.20 29.12
C TYR A 411 11.92 2.11 29.59
N ILE A 412 11.81 1.00 28.84
CA ILE A 412 10.94 -0.12 29.20
C ILE A 412 11.43 -0.82 30.49
N LYS A 413 12.75 -1.01 30.65
CA LYS A 413 13.31 -1.61 31.88
C LYS A 413 13.06 -0.73 33.11
N ARG A 414 13.09 0.59 32.98
CA ARG A 414 12.75 1.53 34.05
C ARG A 414 11.27 1.46 34.42
N ARG A 415 10.36 1.37 33.44
CA ARG A 415 8.93 1.20 33.70
C ARG A 415 8.58 -0.15 34.34
N ASN A 416 9.23 -1.24 33.94
CA ASN A 416 9.07 -2.54 34.63
C ASN A 416 9.57 -2.50 36.08
N LYS A 417 10.61 -1.73 36.40
CA LYS A 417 11.06 -1.53 37.78
C LYS A 417 10.11 -0.66 38.62
N GLN A 418 9.23 0.11 37.99
CA GLN A 418 8.25 1.00 38.64
C GLN A 418 6.86 0.36 38.83
N GLY A 419 6.69 -0.92 38.52
CA GLY A 419 5.49 -1.67 38.93
C GLY A 419 4.19 -1.34 38.18
N LEU A 420 4.23 -0.67 37.03
CA LEU A 420 3.08 -0.57 36.14
C LEU A 420 2.97 -1.87 35.33
N LYS A 421 2.17 -2.80 35.85
CA LYS A 421 1.75 -4.04 35.17
C LYS A 421 1.02 -3.74 33.86
#